data_AF-A0A1H3LQF8-F1
#
_entry.id   AF-A0A1H3LQF8-F1
#
_cell.length_a   1.000
_cell.length_b   1.000
_cell.length_c   1.000
_cell.angle_alpha   90.00
_cell.angle_beta   90.00
_cell.angle_gamma   90.00
#
_symmetry.space_group_name_H-M   'P 1'
#
loop_
_entity.id
_entity.type
_entity.pdbx_description
1 polymer ?
#
loop_
_entity_poly.entity_id
_entity_poly.type
_entity_poly.pdbx_seq_one_letter_code
_entity_poly.pdbx_strand_id
1 'polypeptide(L)'
;MTRMQLIRTLAAWRPDLGGYRDISTAYKIALKSLARRYLELHDEIADLDVMISAIVDELAPELISGKAIGYESAAQLLITAGDNPERLKSEAGFAALYGVNPIPASSGKINRHRLNRGGDRAANSTLHIIAIGRLRTDAKTKEYVEKRVTQGNTKLDALRCLKRYIAREIYYILKKRNNFINSTHIAA
;
A
#
# COMPACT_ATOMS: atom_id res chain seq x y z
N MET A 1 25.01 4.50 17.36
CA MET A 1 24.43 5.56 16.52
C MET A 1 23.23 5.00 15.76
N THR A 2 22.13 5.74 15.64
CA THR A 2 20.99 5.37 14.79
C THR A 2 21.34 5.55 13.30
N ARG A 3 20.57 4.93 12.39
CA ARG A 3 20.75 5.10 10.94
C ARG A 3 20.76 6.57 10.53
N MET A 4 19.84 7.37 11.05
CA MET A 4 19.75 8.81 10.75
C MET A 4 20.97 9.59 11.28
N GLN A 5 21.50 9.24 12.46
CA GLN A 5 22.73 9.86 12.99
C GLN A 5 23.94 9.59 12.07
N LEU A 6 24.07 8.37 11.54
CA LEU A 6 25.14 8.04 10.58
C LEU A 6 25.00 8.86 9.30
N ILE A 7 23.80 8.95 8.73
CA ILE A 7 23.56 9.71 7.49
C ILE A 7 23.87 11.20 7.69
N ARG A 8 23.40 11.80 8.79
CA ARG A 8 23.73 13.20 9.12
C ARG A 8 25.24 13.42 9.28
N THR A 9 25.95 12.45 9.86
CA THR A 9 27.41 12.49 10.00
C THR A 9 28.11 12.50 8.65
N LEU A 10 27.69 11.61 7.73
CA LEU A 10 28.22 11.55 6.35
C LEU A 10 27.91 12.84 5.57
N ALA A 11 26.69 13.38 5.68
CA ALA A 11 26.29 14.61 5.00
C ALA A 11 27.09 15.83 5.47
N ALA A 12 27.56 15.82 6.72
CA ALA A 12 28.36 16.88 7.34
C ALA A 12 29.87 16.78 7.04
N TRP A 13 30.35 15.69 6.43
CA TRP A 13 31.77 15.54 6.08
C TRP A 13 32.28 16.67 5.18
N ARG A 14 33.57 16.98 5.29
CA ARG A 14 34.28 17.98 4.47
C ARG A 14 35.51 17.35 3.81
N PRO A 15 35.33 16.38 2.90
CA PRO A 15 36.45 15.81 2.17
C PRO A 15 37.06 16.86 1.23
N ASP A 16 38.37 16.77 1.02
CA ASP A 16 39.03 17.53 -0.04
C ASP A 16 38.54 17.03 -1.40
N LEU A 17 37.92 17.92 -2.17
CA LEU A 17 37.40 17.61 -3.50
C LEU A 17 38.53 17.44 -4.54
N GLY A 18 39.72 18.01 -4.29
CA GLY A 18 40.90 17.85 -5.13
C GLY A 18 41.54 16.46 -5.01
N GLY A 19 41.40 15.82 -3.85
CA GLY A 19 41.93 14.48 -3.56
C GLY A 19 41.14 13.31 -4.17
N TYR A 20 40.28 13.52 -5.16
CA TYR A 20 39.38 12.50 -5.72
C TYR A 20 40.07 11.28 -6.34
N ARG A 21 41.38 11.32 -6.56
CA ARG A 21 42.19 10.18 -7.03
C ARG A 21 42.61 9.23 -5.91
N ASP A 22 42.60 9.70 -4.66
CA ASP A 22 42.76 8.85 -3.48
C ASP A 22 41.44 8.12 -3.20
N ILE A 23 41.50 6.79 -3.05
CA ILE A 23 40.33 5.92 -2.89
C ILE A 23 39.52 6.31 -1.65
N SER A 24 40.20 6.57 -0.53
CA SER A 24 39.53 6.93 0.73
C SER A 24 38.79 8.26 0.61
N THR A 25 39.42 9.25 -0.03
CA THR A 25 38.84 10.57 -0.29
C THR A 25 37.68 10.49 -1.27
N ALA A 26 37.81 9.72 -2.36
CA ALA A 26 36.73 9.47 -3.32
C ALA A 26 35.47 8.88 -2.66
N TYR A 27 35.63 7.89 -1.78
CA TYR A 27 34.51 7.34 -1.01
C TYR A 27 33.84 8.38 -0.11
N LYS A 28 34.62 9.23 0.58
CA LYS A 28 34.07 10.29 1.43
C LYS A 28 33.26 11.31 0.61
N ILE A 29 33.72 11.66 -0.58
CA ILE A 29 33.00 12.54 -1.51
C ILE A 29 31.67 11.90 -1.92
N ALA A 30 31.69 10.64 -2.38
CA ALA A 30 30.50 9.93 -2.84
C ALA A 30 29.47 9.73 -1.71
N LEU A 31 29.92 9.28 -0.53
CA LEU A 31 29.05 9.05 0.62
C LEU A 31 28.40 10.34 1.12
N LYS A 32 29.15 11.46 1.16
CA LYS A 32 28.58 12.76 1.48
C LYS A 32 27.49 13.17 0.49
N SER A 33 27.74 12.99 -0.80
CA SER A 33 26.77 13.33 -1.86
C SER A 33 25.47 12.54 -1.71
N LEU A 34 25.58 11.22 -1.54
CA LEU A 34 24.42 10.34 -1.32
C LEU A 34 23.69 10.67 -0.01
N ALA A 35 24.42 10.96 1.06
CA ALA A 35 23.84 11.29 2.36
C ALA A 35 23.04 12.60 2.31
N ARG A 36 23.52 13.62 1.58
CA ARG A 36 22.77 14.87 1.38
C ARG A 36 21.47 14.64 0.61
N ARG A 37 21.54 13.93 -0.52
CA ARG A 37 20.34 13.61 -1.31
C ARG A 37 19.35 12.76 -0.53
N TYR A 38 19.83 11.84 0.31
CA TYR A 38 18.95 11.08 1.20
C TYR A 38 18.21 12.01 2.18
N LEU A 39 18.89 12.97 2.80
CA LEU A 39 18.25 13.89 3.74
C LEU A 39 17.21 14.76 3.02
N GLU A 40 17.56 15.32 1.87
CA GLU A 40 16.63 16.12 1.05
C GLU A 40 15.36 15.32 0.71
N LEU A 41 15.50 14.11 0.17
CA LEU A 41 14.35 13.25 -0.18
C LEU A 41 13.59 12.77 1.06
N HIS A 42 14.27 12.56 2.19
CA HIS A 42 13.62 12.16 3.43
C HIS A 42 12.72 13.26 3.98
N ASP A 43 13.20 14.50 3.95
CA ASP A 43 12.44 15.66 4.40
C ASP A 43 11.28 15.93 3.43
N GLU A 44 11.50 15.83 2.11
CA GLU A 44 10.42 15.97 1.11
C GLU A 44 9.34 14.91 1.27
N ILE A 45 9.69 13.65 1.54
CA ILE A 45 8.71 12.58 1.83
C ILE A 45 7.90 12.95 3.08
N ALA A 46 8.53 13.44 4.15
CA ALA A 46 7.83 13.80 5.36
C ALA A 46 6.84 14.96 5.13
N ASP A 47 7.22 15.95 4.33
CA ASP A 47 6.33 17.06 3.96
C ASP A 47 5.16 16.57 3.10
N LEU A 48 5.40 15.67 2.14
CA LEU A 48 4.36 15.04 1.32
C LEU A 48 3.42 14.18 2.16
N ASP A 49 3.92 13.43 3.14
CA ASP A 49 3.11 12.61 4.03
C ASP A 49 2.10 13.46 4.82
N VAL A 50 2.49 14.66 5.25
CA VAL A 50 1.58 15.61 5.91
C VAL A 50 0.43 16.01 4.97
N MET A 51 0.75 16.39 3.73
CA MET A 51 -0.27 16.78 2.75
C MET A 51 -1.20 15.61 2.38
N ILE A 52 -0.64 14.41 2.17
CA ILE A 52 -1.42 13.20 1.88
C ILE A 52 -2.36 12.88 3.04
N SER A 53 -1.88 12.97 4.29
CA SER A 53 -2.70 12.66 5.46
C SER A 53 -3.92 13.57 5.56
N ALA A 54 -3.74 14.88 5.36
CA ALA A 54 -4.82 15.86 5.37
C ALA A 54 -5.88 15.57 4.28
N ILE A 55 -5.44 15.28 3.05
CA ILE A 55 -6.34 14.96 1.94
C ILE A 55 -7.13 13.67 2.22
N VAL A 56 -6.48 12.64 2.77
CA VAL A 56 -7.15 11.38 3.09
C VAL A 56 -8.18 11.54 4.21
N ASP A 57 -7.87 12.31 5.25
CA ASP A 57 -8.80 12.59 6.35
C ASP A 57 -10.04 13.36 5.87
N GLU A 58 -9.90 14.22 4.86
CA GLU A 58 -11.01 14.90 4.21
C GLU A 58 -11.83 13.93 3.33
N LEU A 59 -11.17 13.17 2.45
CA LEU A 59 -11.85 12.41 1.41
C LEU A 59 -12.46 11.10 1.92
N ALA A 60 -11.75 10.36 2.76
CA ALA A 60 -12.16 9.01 3.18
C ALA A 60 -11.67 8.63 4.59
N PRO A 61 -12.07 9.37 5.63
CA PRO A 61 -11.65 9.10 7.01
C PRO A 61 -12.03 7.69 7.51
N GLU A 62 -13.07 7.08 6.95
CA GLU A 62 -13.50 5.73 7.28
C GLU A 62 -12.47 4.65 6.85
N LEU A 63 -11.61 4.93 5.86
CA LEU A 63 -10.53 4.02 5.49
C LEU A 63 -9.46 3.92 6.58
N ILE A 64 -9.09 5.04 7.20
CA ILE A 64 -8.08 5.10 8.27
C ILE A 64 -8.55 4.37 9.54
N SER A 65 -9.87 4.38 9.78
CA SER A 65 -10.49 3.57 10.84
C SER A 65 -10.38 2.05 10.59
N GLY A 66 -10.02 1.64 9.37
CA GLY A 66 -9.85 0.25 8.98
C GLY A 66 -8.60 -0.40 9.57
N LYS A 67 -8.70 -1.71 9.86
CA LYS A 67 -7.57 -2.46 10.45
C LYS A 67 -6.36 -2.48 9.51
N ALA A 68 -5.22 -2.01 10.00
CA ALA A 68 -3.94 -1.96 9.30
C ALA A 68 -3.98 -1.16 7.97
N ILE A 69 -4.84 -0.14 7.88
CA ILE A 69 -4.86 0.80 6.77
C ILE A 69 -4.21 2.11 7.26
N GLY A 70 -3.02 2.42 6.75
CA GLY A 70 -2.37 3.71 6.99
C GLY A 70 -2.63 4.71 5.85
N TYR A 71 -2.21 5.96 6.02
CA TYR A 71 -2.44 7.04 5.07
C TYR A 71 -1.93 6.74 3.65
N GLU A 72 -0.70 6.27 3.50
CA GLU A 72 -0.14 5.88 2.19
C GLU A 72 -0.97 4.77 1.51
N SER A 73 -1.39 3.78 2.30
CA SER A 73 -2.26 2.71 1.80
C SER A 73 -3.63 3.25 1.38
N ALA A 74 -4.25 4.09 2.21
CA ALA A 74 -5.53 4.72 1.89
C ALA A 74 -5.43 5.56 0.61
N ALA A 75 -4.39 6.38 0.48
CA ALA A 75 -4.14 7.19 -0.70
C ALA A 75 -4.00 6.33 -1.96
N GLN A 76 -3.21 5.25 -1.92
CA GLN A 76 -3.06 4.35 -3.08
C GLN A 76 -4.38 3.67 -3.47
N LEU A 77 -5.22 3.27 -2.49
CA LEU A 77 -6.55 2.73 -2.78
C LEU A 77 -7.42 3.80 -3.48
N LEU A 78 -7.43 5.03 -2.99
CA LEU A 78 -8.19 6.13 -3.60
C LEU A 78 -7.70 6.44 -5.02
N ILE A 79 -6.38 6.52 -5.24
CA ILE A 79 -5.78 6.73 -6.56
C ILE A 79 -6.25 5.66 -7.55
N THR A 80 -6.22 4.39 -7.16
CA THR A 80 -6.66 3.30 -8.04
C THR A 80 -8.16 3.33 -8.28
N ALA A 81 -8.97 3.62 -7.25
CA ALA A 81 -10.42 3.73 -7.39
C ALA A 81 -10.79 4.86 -8.38
N GLY A 82 -10.09 5.99 -8.28
CA GLY A 82 -10.34 7.21 -9.02
C GLY A 82 -11.60 7.94 -8.56
N ASP A 83 -11.80 9.14 -9.11
CA ASP A 83 -12.91 10.05 -8.77
C ASP A 83 -14.21 9.77 -9.54
N ASN A 84 -14.28 8.63 -10.24
CA ASN A 84 -15.40 8.27 -11.11
C ASN A 84 -16.19 7.11 -10.47
N PRO A 85 -17.05 7.38 -9.47
CA PRO A 85 -17.70 6.33 -8.69
C PRO A 85 -18.61 5.43 -9.53
N GLU A 86 -19.22 5.97 -10.58
CA GLU A 86 -20.04 5.24 -11.55
C GLU A 86 -19.25 4.20 -12.37
N ARG A 87 -17.91 4.29 -12.40
CA ARG A 87 -17.04 3.28 -13.00
C ARG A 87 -17.03 1.98 -12.19
N LEU A 88 -17.22 2.04 -10.87
CA LEU A 88 -17.12 0.90 -9.95
C LEU A 88 -18.49 0.33 -9.59
N LYS A 89 -19.16 -0.23 -10.60
CA LYS A 89 -20.55 -0.74 -10.49
C LYS A 89 -20.70 -2.01 -9.65
N SER A 90 -19.62 -2.75 -9.39
CA SER A 90 -19.68 -4.01 -8.63
C SER A 90 -18.41 -4.31 -7.84
N GLU A 91 -18.59 -5.06 -6.76
CA GLU A 91 -17.51 -5.59 -5.94
C GLU A 91 -16.55 -6.48 -6.75
N ALA A 92 -17.07 -7.24 -7.72
CA ALA A 92 -16.26 -8.08 -8.59
C ALA A 92 -15.38 -7.25 -9.54
N GLY A 93 -15.93 -6.17 -10.11
CA GLY A 93 -15.19 -5.21 -10.92
C GLY A 93 -14.10 -4.51 -10.11
N PHE A 94 -14.41 -4.11 -8.88
CA PHE A 94 -13.43 -3.55 -7.94
C PHE A 94 -12.28 -4.52 -7.68
N ALA A 95 -12.58 -5.77 -7.38
CA ALA A 95 -11.56 -6.80 -7.18
C ALA A 95 -10.71 -7.06 -8.44
N ALA A 96 -11.30 -6.94 -9.64
CA ALA A 96 -10.58 -7.06 -10.90
C ALA A 96 -9.63 -5.89 -11.13
N LEU A 97 -10.09 -4.66 -10.89
CA LEU A 97 -9.27 -3.44 -10.96
C LEU A 97 -8.07 -3.53 -10.01
N TYR A 98 -8.26 -4.06 -8.81
CA TYR A 98 -7.20 -4.21 -7.80
C TYR A 98 -6.38 -5.51 -7.97
N GLY A 99 -6.64 -6.30 -9.02
CA GLY A 99 -5.93 -7.53 -9.35
C GLY A 99 -6.08 -8.66 -8.33
N VAL A 100 -7.09 -8.62 -7.46
CA VAL A 100 -7.33 -9.62 -6.40
C VAL A 100 -8.51 -10.55 -6.70
N ASN A 101 -9.18 -10.38 -7.84
CA ASN A 101 -10.13 -11.36 -8.32
C ASN A 101 -9.42 -12.69 -8.67
N PRO A 102 -10.00 -13.83 -8.32
CA PRO A 102 -9.45 -15.12 -8.70
C PRO A 102 -9.59 -15.34 -10.21
N ILE A 103 -8.52 -15.76 -10.89
CA ILE A 103 -8.57 -16.18 -12.30
C ILE A 103 -8.46 -17.71 -12.36
N PRO A 104 -9.45 -18.42 -12.91
CA PRO A 104 -9.34 -19.86 -13.14
C PRO A 104 -8.11 -20.20 -13.97
N ALA A 105 -7.35 -21.20 -13.52
CA ALA A 105 -6.14 -21.70 -14.17
C ALA A 105 -6.19 -23.23 -14.15
N SER A 106 -7.19 -23.78 -14.82
CA SER A 106 -7.50 -25.20 -14.82
C SER A 106 -8.09 -25.64 -16.16
N SER A 107 -7.66 -26.79 -16.67
CA SER A 107 -8.17 -27.43 -17.89
C SER A 107 -8.86 -28.79 -17.62
N GLY A 108 -9.29 -29.05 -16.38
CA GLY A 108 -9.86 -30.34 -15.97
C GLY A 108 -10.33 -30.38 -14.50
N LYS A 109 -10.20 -31.54 -13.83
CA LYS A 109 -10.68 -31.80 -12.44
C LYS A 109 -9.99 -30.99 -11.32
N ILE A 110 -8.91 -30.26 -11.62
CA ILE A 110 -8.14 -29.52 -10.63
C ILE A 110 -8.67 -28.09 -10.55
N ASN A 111 -9.24 -27.67 -9.42
CA ASN A 111 -9.70 -26.30 -9.22
C ASN A 111 -8.54 -25.43 -8.71
N ARG A 112 -7.78 -24.82 -9.62
CA ARG A 112 -6.66 -23.91 -9.31
C ARG A 112 -6.95 -22.50 -9.81
N HIS A 113 -6.55 -21.51 -9.01
CA HIS A 113 -6.63 -20.11 -9.38
C HIS A 113 -5.23 -19.49 -9.48
N ARG A 114 -5.05 -18.59 -10.45
CA ARG A 114 -3.85 -17.76 -10.61
C ARG A 114 -4.13 -16.31 -10.26
N LEU A 115 -3.05 -15.56 -10.04
CA LEU A 115 -3.07 -14.12 -9.81
C LEU A 115 -3.55 -13.38 -11.07
N ASN A 116 -4.38 -12.35 -10.88
CA ASN A 116 -4.68 -11.40 -11.96
C ASN A 116 -3.52 -10.39 -12.14
N ARG A 117 -2.88 -10.43 -13.31
CA ARG A 117 -1.79 -9.51 -13.69
C ARG A 117 -2.27 -8.26 -14.44
N GLY A 118 -3.55 -8.20 -14.82
CA GLY A 118 -4.15 -7.08 -15.54
C GLY A 118 -4.75 -6.00 -14.65
N GLY A 119 -4.83 -6.22 -13.33
CA GLY A 119 -5.19 -5.19 -12.37
C GLY A 119 -4.00 -4.30 -11.97
N ASP A 120 -4.29 -3.25 -11.21
CA ASP A 120 -3.30 -2.35 -10.64
C ASP A 120 -2.40 -3.08 -9.64
N ARG A 121 -1.09 -3.12 -9.94
CA ARG A 121 -0.09 -3.81 -9.11
C ARG A 121 0.17 -3.08 -7.79
N ALA A 122 0.11 -1.74 -7.78
CA ALA A 122 0.31 -0.94 -6.57
C ALA A 122 -0.87 -1.13 -5.61
N ALA A 123 -2.09 -1.15 -6.12
CA ALA A 123 -3.28 -1.47 -5.35
C ALA A 123 -3.23 -2.91 -4.78
N ASN A 124 -2.81 -3.86 -5.61
CA ASN A 124 -2.63 -5.25 -5.20
C ASN A 124 -1.58 -5.40 -4.09
N SER A 125 -0.46 -4.67 -4.20
CA SER A 125 0.60 -4.61 -3.19
C SER A 125 0.08 -3.99 -1.89
N THR A 126 -0.67 -2.90 -1.98
CA THR A 126 -1.30 -2.23 -0.84
C THR A 126 -2.22 -3.18 -0.07
N LEU A 127 -3.09 -3.91 -0.77
CA LEU A 127 -3.93 -4.95 -0.16
C LEU A 127 -3.12 -6.08 0.48
N HIS A 128 -1.93 -6.38 -0.05
CA HIS A 128 -1.03 -7.34 0.58
C HIS A 128 -0.44 -6.81 1.88
N ILE A 129 0.04 -5.57 1.91
CA ILE A 129 0.58 -4.91 3.11
C ILE A 129 -0.49 -4.88 4.21
N ILE A 130 -1.71 -4.46 3.87
CA ILE A 130 -2.86 -4.47 4.79
C ILE A 130 -3.12 -5.88 5.31
N ALA A 131 -3.14 -6.89 4.44
CA ALA A 131 -3.37 -8.28 4.84
C ALA A 131 -2.29 -8.79 5.82
N ILE A 132 -1.01 -8.48 5.59
CA ILE A 132 0.09 -8.85 6.50
C ILE A 132 -0.02 -8.10 7.82
N GLY A 133 -0.33 -6.79 7.79
CA GLY A 133 -0.57 -5.99 8.98
C GLY A 133 -1.70 -6.58 9.84
N ARG A 134 -2.84 -6.89 9.22
CA ARG A 134 -3.98 -7.54 9.88
C ARG A 134 -3.62 -8.93 10.42
N LEU A 135 -2.88 -9.74 9.68
CA LEU A 135 -2.43 -11.05 10.17
C LEU A 135 -1.56 -10.93 11.43
N ARG A 136 -0.81 -9.82 11.58
CA ARG A 136 -0.02 -9.57 12.79
C ARG A 136 -0.88 -9.08 13.96
N THR A 137 -1.86 -8.21 13.72
CA THR A 137 -2.52 -7.43 14.78
C THR A 137 -4.00 -7.75 15.01
N ASP A 138 -4.70 -8.40 14.08
CA ASP A 138 -6.15 -8.65 14.13
C ASP A 138 -6.46 -10.14 14.36
N ALA A 139 -7.12 -10.44 15.49
CA ALA A 139 -7.46 -11.80 15.89
C ALA A 139 -8.39 -12.50 14.89
N LYS A 140 -9.41 -11.79 14.40
CA LYS A 140 -10.37 -12.34 13.42
C LYS A 140 -9.68 -12.75 12.11
N THR A 141 -8.73 -11.94 11.65
CA THR A 141 -7.91 -12.27 10.48
C THR A 141 -7.03 -13.50 10.71
N LYS A 142 -6.44 -13.64 11.90
CA LYS A 142 -5.64 -14.83 12.27
C LYS A 142 -6.50 -16.10 12.24
N GLU A 143 -7.65 -16.09 12.91
CA GLU A 143 -8.60 -17.20 12.93
C GLU A 143 -9.08 -17.58 11.52
N TYR A 144 -9.38 -16.59 10.68
CA TYR A 144 -9.77 -16.82 9.30
C TYR A 144 -8.68 -17.54 8.51
N VAL A 145 -7.44 -17.06 8.59
CA VAL A 145 -6.31 -17.66 7.86
C VAL A 145 -6.03 -19.07 8.36
N GLU A 146 -6.05 -19.29 9.67
CA GLU A 146 -5.89 -20.61 10.29
C GLU A 146 -6.97 -21.57 9.80
N LYS A 147 -8.25 -21.16 9.83
CA LYS A 147 -9.37 -21.94 9.29
C LYS A 147 -9.17 -22.31 7.82
N ARG A 148 -8.64 -21.40 6.98
CA ARG A 148 -8.38 -21.70 5.57
C ARG A 148 -7.26 -22.72 5.41
N VAL A 149 -6.22 -22.64 6.25
CA VAL A 149 -5.11 -23.59 6.25
C VAL A 149 -5.57 -24.98 6.70
N THR A 150 -6.38 -25.08 7.76
CA THR A 150 -6.94 -26.37 8.22
C THR A 150 -7.88 -27.00 7.18
N GLN A 151 -8.50 -26.21 6.32
CA GLN A 151 -9.26 -26.67 5.15
C GLN A 151 -8.39 -27.12 3.96
N GLY A 152 -7.06 -27.23 4.14
CA GLY A 152 -6.13 -27.71 3.11
C GLY A 152 -5.60 -26.64 2.15
N ASN A 153 -5.87 -25.35 2.39
CA ASN A 153 -5.27 -24.29 1.57
C ASN A 153 -3.82 -24.04 1.99
N THR A 154 -2.95 -23.74 1.02
CA THR A 154 -1.63 -23.21 1.36
C THR A 154 -1.77 -21.84 2.01
N LYS A 155 -0.76 -21.41 2.78
CA LYS A 155 -0.74 -20.07 3.39
C LYS A 155 -0.91 -18.95 2.34
N LEU A 156 -0.34 -19.13 1.15
CA LEU A 156 -0.48 -18.18 0.05
C LEU A 156 -1.91 -18.13 -0.50
N ASP A 157 -2.60 -19.26 -0.57
CA ASP A 157 -4.00 -19.31 -1.02
C ASP A 157 -4.93 -18.69 0.03
N ALA A 158 -4.69 -18.96 1.31
CA ALA A 158 -5.39 -18.28 2.41
C ALA A 158 -5.20 -16.75 2.35
N LEU A 159 -3.98 -16.28 2.09
CA LEU A 159 -3.69 -14.86 1.91
C LEU A 159 -4.39 -14.25 0.68
N ARG A 160 -4.48 -14.98 -0.45
CA ARG A 160 -5.24 -14.52 -1.62
C ARG A 160 -6.72 -14.35 -1.30
N CYS A 161 -7.32 -15.31 -0.58
CA CYS A 161 -8.70 -15.21 -0.11
C CYS A 161 -8.88 -14.00 0.84
N LEU A 162 -7.94 -13.79 1.77
CA LEU A 162 -7.96 -12.65 2.68
C LEU A 162 -7.90 -11.31 1.92
N LYS A 163 -7.00 -11.17 0.93
CA LYS A 163 -6.93 -9.96 0.11
C LYS A 163 -8.24 -9.69 -0.64
N ARG A 164 -8.90 -10.73 -1.14
CA ARG A 164 -10.20 -10.60 -1.80
C ARG A 164 -11.30 -10.13 -0.83
N TYR A 165 -11.25 -10.59 0.42
CA TYR A 165 -12.14 -10.16 1.49
C TYR A 165 -11.88 -8.70 1.90
N ILE A 166 -10.63 -8.31 2.09
CA ILE A 166 -10.26 -6.91 2.40
C ILE A 166 -10.70 -5.98 1.27
N ALA A 167 -10.51 -6.36 0.01
CA ALA A 167 -10.99 -5.56 -1.12
C ALA A 167 -12.52 -5.41 -1.15
N ARG A 168 -13.27 -6.44 -0.71
CA ARG A 168 -14.72 -6.35 -0.55
C ARG A 168 -15.09 -5.33 0.53
N GLU A 169 -14.44 -5.38 1.69
CA GLU A 169 -14.68 -4.40 2.76
C GLU A 169 -14.43 -2.96 2.27
N ILE A 170 -13.27 -2.72 1.64
CA ILE A 170 -12.90 -1.40 1.12
C ILE A 170 -13.90 -0.92 0.08
N TYR A 171 -14.36 -1.79 -0.83
CA TYR A 171 -15.40 -1.44 -1.80
C TYR A 171 -16.66 -0.87 -1.13
N TYR A 172 -17.14 -1.50 -0.06
CA TYR A 172 -18.33 -1.02 0.65
C TYR A 172 -18.08 0.25 1.46
N ILE A 173 -16.88 0.45 1.99
CA ILE A 173 -16.48 1.72 2.63
C ILE A 173 -16.54 2.86 1.61
N LEU A 174 -15.87 2.69 0.47
CA LEU A 174 -15.84 3.71 -0.59
C LEU A 174 -17.21 3.98 -1.18
N LYS A 175 -18.00 2.93 -1.44
CA LYS A 175 -19.38 3.07 -1.95
C LYS A 175 -20.26 3.87 -0.98
N LYS A 176 -20.15 3.60 0.32
CA LYS A 176 -20.91 4.34 1.35
C LYS A 176 -20.48 5.81 1.38
N ARG A 177 -19.18 6.09 1.37
CA ARG A 177 -18.63 7.45 1.36
C ARG A 177 -19.09 8.23 0.14
N ASN A 178 -19.03 7.63 -1.03
CA ASN A 178 -19.48 8.26 -2.27
C ASN A 178 -20.98 8.57 -2.27
N ASN A 179 -21.81 7.65 -1.76
CA ASN A 179 -23.25 7.90 -1.62
C ASN A 179 -23.53 9.08 -0.69
N PHE A 180 -22.76 9.21 0.40
CA PHE A 180 -22.86 10.35 1.31
C PHE A 180 -22.52 11.67 0.60
N ILE A 181 -21.37 11.73 -0.08
CA ILE A 181 -20.92 12.91 -0.85
C ILE A 181 -21.98 13.33 -1.89
N ASN A 182 -22.48 12.39 -2.68
CA ASN A 182 -23.49 12.68 -3.71
C ASN A 182 -24.82 13.15 -3.11
N SER A 183 -25.22 12.63 -1.94
CA SER A 183 -26.45 13.08 -1.27
C SER A 183 -26.33 14.52 -0.76
N THR A 184 -25.14 14.94 -0.32
CA THR A 184 -24.91 16.32 0.15
C THR A 184 -24.85 17.34 -0.98
N HIS A 185 -24.36 16.97 -2.17
CA HIS A 185 -24.31 17.88 -3.32
C HIS A 185 -25.67 18.16 -3.98
N ILE A 186 -26.65 17.26 -3.83
CA ILE A 186 -28.00 17.44 -4.40
C ILE A 186 -28.85 18.41 -3.55
N ALA A 187 -28.44 18.67 -2.31
CA ALA A 187 -29.20 19.48 -1.34
C ALA A 187 -28.74 20.95 -1.25
N ALA A 188 -27.79 21.39 -2.07
CA ALA A 188 -27.29 22.76 -2.17
C ALA A 188 -27.69 23.40 -3.50
#